data_AF-A0A6I7F924-F1
#
_entry.id   AF-A0A6I7F924-F1
#
_cell.length_a   1.000
_cell.length_b   1.000
_cell.length_c   1.000
_cell.angle_alpha   90.00
_cell.angle_beta   90.00
_cell.angle_gamma   90.00
#
_symmetry.space_group_name_H-M   'P 1'
#
loop_
_entity.id
_entity.type
_entity.pdbx_description
1 polymer ?
#
loop_
_entity_poly.entity_id
_entity_poly.type
_entity_poly.pdbx_seq_one_letter_code
_entity_poly.pdbx_strand_id
1 'polypeptide(L)'
;MKEKFPKILFVLSWIVIVAGILTNIESTLYLNANQYVADGESPKPVRMMEIVSDIIHPLYQGGILIALSYLLTYVKGFGKKE
;
A
#
# COMPACT_ATOMS: atom_id res chain seq x y z
N MET A 1 -15.68 21.61 -4.12
CA MET A 1 -15.07 20.27 -4.32
C MET A 1 -13.64 20.32 -4.88
N LYS A 2 -13.31 21.19 -5.86
CA LYS A 2 -11.98 21.23 -6.50
C LYS A 2 -10.80 21.46 -5.53
N GLU A 3 -10.96 22.23 -4.45
CA GLU A 3 -9.90 22.47 -3.45
C GLU A 3 -9.76 21.34 -2.41
N LYS A 4 -10.81 20.55 -2.20
CA LYS A 4 -10.81 19.42 -1.24
C LYS A 4 -10.28 18.13 -1.86
N PHE A 5 -10.32 18.01 -3.18
CA PHE A 5 -9.93 16.81 -3.91
C PHE A 5 -8.48 16.36 -3.64
N PRO A 6 -7.45 17.23 -3.62
CA PRO A 6 -6.08 16.80 -3.29
C PRO A 6 -5.96 16.27 -1.85
N LYS A 7 -6.62 16.93 -0.89
CA LYS A 7 -6.65 16.47 0.51
C LYS A 7 -7.33 15.10 0.63
N ILE A 8 -8.42 14.89 -0.09
CA ILE A 8 -9.12 13.59 -0.14
C ILE A 8 -8.21 12.52 -0.73
N LEU A 9 -7.51 12.80 -1.84
CA LEU A 9 -6.54 11.86 -2.42
C LEU A 9 -5.42 11.52 -1.44
N PHE A 10 -4.89 12.51 -0.71
CA PHE A 10 -3.85 12.29 0.30
C PHE A 10 -4.32 11.35 1.41
N VAL A 11 -5.52 11.58 1.97
CA VAL A 11 -6.09 10.73 3.01
C VAL A 11 -6.37 9.32 2.48
N LEU A 12 -6.97 9.20 1.28
CA LEU A 12 -7.22 7.92 0.64
C LEU A 12 -5.92 7.14 0.39
N SER A 13 -4.83 7.84 0.08
CA SER A 13 -3.51 7.21 -0.10
C SER A 13 -3.06 6.47 1.15
N TRP A 14 -3.19 7.11 2.31
CA TRP A 14 -2.85 6.48 3.59
C TRP A 14 -3.76 5.30 3.93
N ILE A 15 -5.06 5.40 3.60
CA ILE A 15 -6.00 4.28 3.76
C ILE A 15 -5.57 3.10 2.90
N VAL A 16 -5.22 3.32 1.64
CA VAL A 16 -4.74 2.26 0.72
C VAL A 16 -3.46 1.62 1.23
N ILE A 17 -2.50 2.41 1.74
CA ILE A 17 -1.26 1.89 2.33
C ILE A 17 -1.57 1.00 3.53
N VAL A 18 -2.30 1.52 4.51
CA VAL A 18 -2.55 0.80 5.76
C VAL A 18 -3.40 -0.45 5.51
N ALA A 19 -4.49 -0.34 4.77
CA ALA A 19 -5.34 -1.48 4.45
C ALA A 19 -4.60 -2.53 3.62
N GLY A 20 -3.86 -2.11 2.59
CA GLY A 20 -3.09 -3.02 1.75
C GLY A 20 -2.02 -3.79 2.52
N ILE A 21 -1.26 -3.10 3.39
CA ILE A 21 -0.25 -3.75 4.23
C ILE A 21 -0.89 -4.79 5.16
N LEU A 22 -1.95 -4.40 5.87
CA LEU A 22 -2.61 -5.28 6.83
C LEU A 22 -3.19 -6.53 6.16
N THR A 23 -3.91 -6.35 5.05
CA THR A 23 -4.53 -7.47 4.32
C THR A 23 -3.49 -8.40 3.70
N ASN A 24 -2.41 -7.87 3.13
CA ASN A 24 -1.38 -8.70 2.52
C ASN A 24 -0.60 -9.51 3.57
N ILE A 25 -0.19 -8.87 4.67
CA ILE A 25 0.49 -9.55 5.77
C ILE A 25 -0.42 -10.64 6.38
N GLU A 26 -1.69 -10.33 6.63
CA GLU A 26 -2.65 -11.30 7.15
C GLU A 26 -2.80 -12.51 6.22
N SER A 27 -2.91 -12.27 4.90
CA SER A 27 -2.99 -13.34 3.91
C SER A 27 -1.74 -14.21 3.90
N THR A 28 -0.55 -13.61 3.92
CA THR A 28 0.73 -14.33 3.96
C THR A 28 0.89 -15.13 5.25
N LEU A 29 0.50 -14.59 6.40
CA LEU A 29 0.50 -15.33 7.67
C LEU A 29 -0.51 -16.49 7.65
N TYR A 30 -1.71 -16.28 7.10
CA TYR A 30 -2.72 -17.31 6.97
C TYR A 30 -2.28 -18.46 6.06
N LEU A 31 -1.63 -18.16 4.93
CA LEU A 31 -1.11 -19.16 4.00
C LEU A 31 0.04 -19.96 4.61
N ASN A 32 0.93 -19.30 5.37
CA ASN A 32 1.99 -19.99 6.09
C ASN A 32 1.45 -20.89 7.22
N ALA A 33 0.43 -20.43 7.96
CA ALA A 33 -0.18 -21.21 9.04
C ALA A 33 -0.94 -22.44 8.52
N ASN A 34 -1.56 -22.34 7.34
CA ASN A 34 -2.33 -23.42 6.71
C ASN A 34 -1.53 -24.16 5.64
N GLN A 35 -0.21 -24.03 5.63
CA GLN A 35 0.60 -24.75 4.66
C GLN A 35 0.42 -26.26 4.86
N TYR A 36 -0.03 -26.95 3.81
CA TYR A 36 -0.01 -28.40 3.76
C TYR A 36 1.44 -28.89 3.71
N VAL A 37 1.79 -29.79 4.63
CA VAL A 37 3.09 -30.48 4.67
C VAL A 37 2.79 -31.98 4.55
N ALA A 38 3.33 -32.61 3.51
CA ALA A 38 3.20 -34.05 3.35
C ALA A 38 4.01 -34.80 4.42
N ASP A 39 3.58 -36.01 4.78
CA ASP A 39 4.28 -36.83 5.77
C ASP A 39 5.75 -37.05 5.36
N GLY A 40 6.68 -36.60 6.21
CA GLY A 40 8.12 -36.66 5.97
C GLY A 40 8.74 -35.41 5.33
N GLU A 41 7.95 -34.41 4.94
CA GLU A 41 8.47 -33.12 4.47
C GLU A 41 8.56 -32.08 5.60
N SER A 42 9.40 -31.07 5.39
CA SER A 42 9.49 -29.90 6.29
C SER A 42 8.66 -28.74 5.74
N PRO A 43 8.03 -27.91 6.59
CA PRO A 43 7.35 -26.71 6.15
C PRO A 43 8.30 -25.79 5.38
N LYS A 44 7.77 -25.07 4.39
CA LYS A 44 8.59 -24.16 3.61
C LYS A 44 8.88 -22.95 4.49
N PRO A 45 10.12 -22.43 4.49
CA PRO A 45 10.44 -21.27 5.30
C PRO A 45 9.61 -20.07 4.86
N VAL A 46 9.12 -19.30 5.82
CA VAL A 46 8.47 -18.01 5.58
C VAL A 46 9.40 -17.17 4.72
N ARG A 47 8.96 -16.86 3.49
CA ARG A 47 9.78 -16.09 2.57
C ARG A 47 9.74 -14.64 3.02
N MET A 48 10.73 -14.23 3.79
CA MET A 48 10.88 -12.83 4.25
C MET A 48 10.73 -11.81 3.10
N MET A 49 11.11 -12.20 1.88
CA MET A 49 10.92 -11.39 0.68
C MET A 49 9.44 -11.16 0.31
N GLU A 50 8.55 -12.11 0.58
CA GLU A 50 7.10 -11.97 0.36
C GLU A 50 6.51 -10.95 1.33
N ILE A 51 6.84 -11.03 2.62
CA ILE A 51 6.41 -10.03 3.63
C ILE A 51 6.91 -8.63 3.25
N VAL A 52 8.15 -8.52 2.80
CA VAL A 52 8.71 -7.24 2.35
C VAL A 52 7.97 -6.74 1.11
N SER A 53 7.68 -7.62 0.14
CA SER A 53 6.89 -7.28 -1.05
C SER A 53 5.48 -6.81 -0.70
N ASP A 54 4.84 -7.49 0.26
CA ASP A 54 3.50 -7.19 0.77
C ASP A 54 3.39 -5.79 1.38
N ILE A 55 4.51 -5.27 1.89
CA ILE A 55 4.62 -3.92 2.43
C ILE A 55 4.97 -2.90 1.34
N ILE A 56 5.91 -3.22 0.46
CA ILE A 56 6.39 -2.31 -0.59
C ILE A 56 5.29 -2.01 -1.61
N HIS A 57 4.48 -3.01 -1.99
CA HIS A 57 3.50 -2.85 -3.06
C HIS A 57 2.41 -1.81 -2.71
N PRO A 58 1.77 -1.85 -1.53
CA PRO A 58 0.83 -0.82 -1.09
C PRO A 58 1.49 0.54 -0.88
N LEU A 59 2.74 0.57 -0.38
CA LEU A 59 3.51 1.81 -0.24
C LEU A 59 3.75 2.50 -1.58
N TYR A 60 4.09 1.73 -2.62
CA TYR A 60 4.29 2.27 -3.96
C TYR A 60 2.98 2.85 -4.52
N GLN A 61 1.86 2.12 -4.40
CA GLN A 61 0.56 2.56 -4.87
C GLN A 61 0.06 3.82 -4.13
N GLY A 62 0.18 3.84 -2.80
CA GLY A 62 -0.16 5.02 -2.01
C GLY A 62 0.79 6.19 -2.25
N GLY A 63 2.09 5.92 -2.46
CA GLY A 63 3.08 6.92 -2.80
C GLY A 63 2.76 7.64 -4.11
N ILE A 64 2.28 6.92 -5.13
CA ILE A 64 1.79 7.52 -6.38
C ILE A 64 0.60 8.45 -6.10
N LEU A 65 -0.36 8.03 -5.28
CA LEU A 65 -1.53 8.85 -4.96
C LEU A 65 -1.15 10.12 -4.16
N ILE A 66 -0.16 10.02 -3.27
CA ILE A 66 0.43 11.16 -2.57
C ILE A 66 1.11 12.10 -3.56
N ALA A 67 1.95 11.58 -4.47
CA ALA A 67 2.63 12.37 -5.49
C ALA A 67 1.62 13.11 -6.40
N LEU A 68 0.54 12.43 -6.80
CA LEU A 68 -0.55 13.03 -7.58
C LEU A 68 -1.27 14.12 -6.78
N SER A 69 -1.49 13.91 -5.48
CA SER A 69 -2.09 14.94 -4.61
C SER A 69 -1.23 16.22 -4.57
N TYR A 70 0.08 16.08 -4.41
CA TYR A 70 1.01 17.21 -4.45
C TYR A 70 1.04 17.88 -5.82
N LEU A 71 1.13 17.10 -6.90
CA LEU A 71 1.15 17.63 -8.27
C LEU A 71 -0.12 18.41 -8.60
N LEU A 72 -1.29 17.88 -8.23
CA LEU A 72 -2.58 18.57 -8.42
C LEU A 72 -2.71 19.83 -7.57
N THR A 73 -2.10 19.85 -6.38
CA THR A 73 -2.04 21.05 -5.53
C THR A 73 -1.13 22.10 -6.16
N TYR A 74 0.05 21.69 -6.64
CA TYR A 74 1.02 22.55 -7.29
C TYR A 74 0.50 23.16 -8.60
N VAL A 75 -0.08 22.34 -9.49
CA VAL A 75 -0.64 22.78 -10.78
C VAL A 75 -1.84 23.71 -10.57
N LYS A 76 -2.68 23.49 -9.55
CA LYS A 76 -3.76 24.43 -9.18
C LYS A 76 -3.24 25.73 -8.57
N GLY A 77 -2.09 25.70 -7.90
CA GLY A 77 -1.41 26.88 -7.36
C GLY A 77 -0.83 27.80 -8.43
N PHE A 78 -0.54 27.29 -9.63
CA PHE A 78 0.05 28.06 -10.73
C PHE A 78 -0.90 29.10 -11.38
N GLY A 79 -2.16 29.16 -10.95
CA GLY A 79 -3.15 30.15 -11.39
C GLY A 79 -3.48 31.25 -10.37
N LYS A 80 -2.87 31.23 -9.18
CA LYS A 80 -2.96 32.32 -8.19
C LYS A 80 -1.55 32.83 -7.92
N LYS A 81 -1.01 33.60 -8.87
CA LYS A 81 -0.04 34.63 -8.51
C LYS A 81 -0.82 35.75 -7.80
N GLU A 82 -0.18 36.28 -6.77
CA GLU A 82 -0.62 37.38 -5.90
C GLU A 82 -1.42 38.48 -6.60
#